data_AF-A0A6G3MHT2-F1
#
_entry.id   AF-A0A6G3MHT2-F1
#
_cell.length_a   1.000
_cell.length_b   1.000
_cell.length_c   1.000
_cell.angle_alpha   90.00
_cell.angle_beta   90.00
_cell.angle_gamma   90.00
#
_symmetry.space_group_name_H-M   'P 1'
#
loop_
_entity.id
_entity.type
_entity.pdbx_description
1 polymer ?
#
loop_
_entity_poly.entity_id
_entity_poly.type
_entity_poly.pdbx_seq_one_letter_code
_entity_poly.pdbx_strand_id
1 'polypeptide(L)'
;FSDEENKKWDKSVKDMNLEILLISQFTLHAKLKGNKPDFHNAMNHIRAREMFDTFTTLISESYHPDKVQTGFFGKFMKLNLSNDGPVTIILDSQQYEPILKAPI
;
A
#
# COMPACT_ATOMS: atom_id res chain seq x y z
N PHE A 1 13.99 -2.60 -4.65
CA PHE A 1 14.84 -1.68 -5.41
C PHE A 1 16.19 -2.31 -5.70
N SER A 2 16.95 -1.74 -6.63
CA SER A 2 18.31 -2.22 -6.93
C SER A 2 19.32 -1.69 -5.90
N ASP A 3 20.39 -2.45 -5.66
CA ASP A 3 21.55 -1.97 -4.89
C ASP A 3 22.55 -1.19 -5.77
N GLU A 4 23.68 -0.78 -5.20
CA GLU A 4 24.75 -0.05 -5.90
C GLU A 4 25.38 -0.88 -7.05
N GLU A 5 25.30 -2.21 -6.98
CA GLU A 5 25.78 -3.15 -7.99
C GLU A 5 24.72 -3.47 -9.06
N ASN A 6 23.58 -2.75 -9.06
CA ASN A 6 22.42 -2.97 -9.93
C ASN A 6 21.73 -4.34 -9.77
N LYS A 7 21.93 -5.03 -8.65
CA LYS A 7 21.19 -6.26 -8.33
C LYS A 7 19.74 -5.91 -8.05
N LYS A 8 18.85 -6.32 -8.96
CA LYS A 8 17.40 -6.07 -8.83
C LYS A 8 16.81 -6.80 -7.62
N TRP A 9 15.80 -6.18 -7.00
CA TRP A 9 15.03 -6.76 -5.89
C TRP A 9 15.81 -7.04 -4.60
N ASP A 10 16.89 -6.28 -4.33
CA ASP A 10 17.74 -6.48 -3.15
C ASP A 10 17.34 -5.57 -1.97
N LYS A 11 16.98 -4.31 -2.25
CA LYS A 11 16.70 -3.30 -1.22
C LYS A 11 15.22 -3.04 -1.03
N SER A 12 14.79 -2.87 0.22
CA SER A 12 13.47 -2.38 0.61
C SER A 12 13.41 -0.85 0.63
N VAL A 13 12.21 -0.30 0.86
CA VAL A 13 12.02 1.15 1.09
C VAL A 13 12.85 1.66 2.27
N LYS A 14 13.02 0.83 3.31
CA LYS A 14 13.78 1.19 4.52
C LYS A 14 15.27 1.25 4.24
N ASP A 15 15.81 0.25 3.54
CA ASP A 15 17.23 0.16 3.24
C ASP A 15 17.73 1.35 2.39
N MET A 16 16.85 1.92 1.58
CA MET A 16 17.16 3.09 0.73
C MET A 16 16.72 4.43 1.33
N ASN A 17 16.17 4.44 2.55
CA ASN A 17 15.66 5.64 3.20
C ASN A 17 14.67 6.48 2.34
N LEU A 18 13.78 5.79 1.62
CA LEU A 18 12.81 6.39 0.70
C LEU A 18 11.51 6.79 1.41
N GLU A 19 10.64 7.52 0.70
CA GLU A 19 9.37 8.00 1.25
C GLU A 19 8.21 7.07 0.89
N ILE A 20 7.18 7.08 1.74
CA ILE A 20 5.94 6.31 1.56
C ILE A 20 4.78 7.30 1.46
N LEU A 21 3.98 7.21 0.40
CA LEU A 21 2.71 7.92 0.26
C LEU A 21 1.54 6.95 0.39
N LEU A 22 0.71 7.11 1.41
CA LEU A 22 -0.48 6.29 1.65
C LEU A 22 -1.74 7.01 1.15
N ILE A 23 -2.47 6.36 0.23
CA ILE A 23 -3.74 6.85 -0.33
C ILE A 23 -4.82 5.79 -0.10
N SER A 24 -5.90 6.16 0.61
CA SER A 24 -7.05 5.27 0.79
C SER A 24 -7.76 5.01 -0.54
N GLN A 25 -7.91 3.75 -0.97
CA GLN A 25 -8.49 3.38 -2.26
C GLN A 25 -9.48 2.21 -2.15
N PHE A 26 -10.73 2.48 -1.76
CA PHE A 26 -11.76 1.44 -1.60
C PHE A 26 -12.12 0.71 -2.91
N THR A 27 -11.89 1.36 -4.06
CA THR A 27 -12.23 0.79 -5.37
C THR A 27 -11.40 -0.45 -5.73
N LEU A 28 -10.30 -0.73 -5.01
CA LEU A 28 -9.57 -1.98 -5.15
C LEU A 28 -10.42 -3.21 -4.79
N HIS A 29 -11.48 -3.03 -3.98
CA HIS A 29 -12.45 -4.08 -3.65
C HIS A 29 -13.63 -4.16 -4.64
N ALA A 30 -13.54 -3.53 -5.82
CA ALA A 30 -14.59 -3.59 -6.82
C ALA A 30 -14.84 -5.02 -7.32
N LYS A 31 -16.11 -5.38 -7.44
CA LYS A 31 -16.59 -6.51 -8.25
C LYS A 31 -17.39 -5.95 -9.42
N LEU A 32 -17.18 -6.48 -10.62
CA LEU A 32 -17.91 -6.04 -11.80
C LEU A 32 -19.21 -6.83 -11.95
N LYS A 33 -20.35 -6.13 -12.00
CA LYS A 33 -21.65 -6.66 -12.41
C LYS A 33 -21.93 -6.17 -13.82
N GLY A 34 -21.49 -6.94 -14.83
CA GLY A 34 -21.33 -6.44 -16.19
C GLY A 34 -20.24 -5.35 -16.22
N ASN A 35 -20.55 -4.17 -16.76
CA ASN A 35 -19.61 -3.03 -16.78
C ASN A 35 -19.73 -2.11 -15.57
N LYS A 36 -20.66 -2.38 -14.65
CA LYS A 36 -20.89 -1.56 -13.46
C LYS A 36 -20.05 -2.09 -12.29
N PRO A 37 -19.17 -1.26 -11.69
CA PRO A 37 -18.49 -1.65 -10.48
C PRO A 37 -19.45 -1.64 -9.29
N ASP A 38 -19.33 -2.65 -8.45
CA ASP A 38 -20.02 -2.84 -7.19
C ASP A 38 -18.97 -2.96 -6.08
N PHE A 39 -19.15 -2.24 -4.98
CA PHE A 39 -18.17 -2.11 -3.92
C PHE A 39 -18.65 -2.68 -2.58
N HIS A 40 -19.63 -3.60 -2.59
CA HIS A 40 -20.18 -4.19 -1.36
C HIS A 40 -19.15 -4.86 -0.44
N ASN A 41 -18.01 -5.28 -1.00
CA ASN A 41 -16.91 -5.89 -0.22
C ASN A 41 -16.00 -4.86 0.45
N ALA A 42 -16.10 -3.58 0.09
CA ALA A 42 -15.34 -2.53 0.76
C ALA A 42 -15.89 -2.29 2.15
N MET A 43 -15.00 -2.00 3.10
CA MET A 43 -15.38 -1.65 4.46
C MET A 43 -16.22 -0.35 4.47
N ASN A 44 -17.19 -0.27 5.39
CA ASN A 44 -17.98 0.95 5.61
C ASN A 44 -17.07 2.15 5.95
N HIS A 45 -17.43 3.34 5.49
CA HIS A 45 -16.60 4.54 5.56
C HIS A 45 -16.10 4.91 6.98
N ILE A 46 -16.90 4.71 8.03
CA ILE A 46 -16.52 5.08 9.41
C ILE A 46 -15.38 4.16 9.87
N ARG A 47 -15.61 2.85 9.79
CA ARG A 47 -14.61 1.84 10.16
C ARG A 47 -13.38 1.90 9.26
N ALA A 48 -13.57 2.20 7.97
CA ALA A 48 -12.48 2.34 7.03
C ALA A 48 -11.57 3.52 7.38
N ARG A 49 -12.14 4.63 7.89
CA ARG A 49 -11.36 5.77 8.37
C ARG A 49 -10.52 5.39 9.59
N GLU A 50 -11.12 4.76 10.59
CA GLU A 50 -10.44 4.29 11.81
C GLU A 50 -9.32 3.29 11.49
N MET A 51 -9.59 2.36 10.56
CA MET A 51 -8.60 1.39 10.10
C MET A 51 -7.45 2.06 9.36
N PHE A 52 -7.74 3.00 8.46
CA PHE A 52 -6.71 3.72 7.71
C PHE A 52 -5.82 4.58 8.62
N ASP A 53 -6.40 5.22 9.64
CA ASP A 53 -5.64 5.98 10.64
C ASP A 53 -4.74 5.08 11.46
N THR A 54 -5.28 3.95 11.93
CA THR A 54 -4.50 2.93 12.65
C THR A 54 -3.36 2.40 11.79
N PHE A 55 -3.64 2.08 10.52
CA PHE A 55 -2.65 1.60 9.57
C PHE A 55 -1.53 2.62 9.34
N THR A 56 -1.89 3.89 9.17
CA THR A 56 -0.92 4.98 9.01
C THR A 56 -0.01 5.09 10.23
N THR A 57 -0.58 5.09 11.44
CA THR A 57 0.19 5.14 12.69
C THR A 57 1.18 3.97 12.78
N LEU A 58 0.73 2.75 12.51
CA LEU A 58 1.59 1.55 12.56
C LEU A 58 2.74 1.63 11.55
N ILE A 59 2.49 2.10 10.32
CA ILE A 59 3.54 2.27 9.32
C ILE A 59 4.55 3.32 9.77
N SER A 60 4.09 4.48 10.23
CA SER A 60 4.94 5.56 10.74
C SER A 60 5.81 5.12 11.91
N GLU A 61 5.25 4.40 12.89
CA GLU A 61 5.98 3.86 14.04
C GLU A 61 6.99 2.77 13.64
N SER A 62 6.64 1.94 12.66
CA SER A 62 7.52 0.86 12.18
C SER A 62 8.68 1.35 11.30
N TYR A 63 8.63 2.60 10.84
CA TYR A 63 9.58 3.19 9.91
C TYR A 63 10.13 4.54 10.42
N HIS A 64 9.77 5.65 9.79
CA HIS A 64 10.10 7.02 10.22
C HIS A 64 8.89 7.91 9.97
N PRO A 65 8.31 8.56 11.01
CA PRO A 65 7.12 9.40 10.85
C PRO A 65 7.26 10.48 9.76
N ASP A 66 8.44 11.11 9.65
CA ASP A 66 8.68 12.18 8.69
C ASP A 66 8.74 11.71 7.22
N LYS A 67 8.87 10.39 7.00
CA LYS A 67 8.95 9.75 5.68
C LYS A 67 7.62 9.15 5.22
N VAL A 68 6.58 9.23 6.06
CA VAL A 68 5.25 8.69 5.75
C VAL A 68 4.28 9.85 5.53
N GLN A 69 3.86 10.01 4.28
CA GLN A 69 2.89 11.01 3.86
C GLN A 69 1.54 10.35 3.60
N THR A 70 0.46 11.12 3.75
CA THR A 70 -0.90 10.64 3.49
C THR A 70 -1.67 11.59 2.59
N GLY A 71 -2.63 11.04 1.84
CA GLY A 71 -3.67 11.83 1.20
C GLY A 71 -4.80 12.23 2.16
N PHE A 72 -5.88 12.77 1.60
CA PHE A 72 -7.08 13.11 2.37
C PHE A 72 -8.13 12.01 2.23
N PHE A 73 -8.33 11.23 3.31
CA PHE A 73 -9.34 10.16 3.32
C PHE A 73 -10.72 10.66 2.92
N GLY A 74 -11.37 9.95 2.00
CA GLY A 74 -12.74 10.24 1.56
C GLY A 74 -12.91 11.51 0.72
N LYS A 75 -11.82 12.21 0.37
CA LYS A 75 -11.87 13.37 -0.52
C LYS A 75 -11.49 13.01 -1.94
N PHE A 76 -12.02 13.78 -2.89
CA PHE A 76 -11.53 13.76 -4.26
C PHE A 76 -10.07 14.27 -4.29
N MET A 77 -9.21 13.56 -5.02
CA MET A 77 -7.79 13.87 -5.11
C MET A 77 -7.33 13.73 -6.56
N LYS A 78 -6.40 14.60 -6.96
CA LYS A 78 -5.63 14.48 -8.19
C LYS A 78 -4.18 14.24 -7.83
N LEU A 79 -3.64 13.10 -8.24
CA LEU A 79 -2.27 12.68 -7.95
C LEU A 79 -1.43 12.80 -9.22
N ASN A 80 -0.19 13.28 -9.07
CA ASN A 80 0.84 13.18 -10.10
C ASN A 80 1.84 12.13 -9.64
N LEU A 81 1.92 11.01 -10.36
CA LEU A 81 2.77 9.88 -10.01
C LEU A 81 3.77 9.63 -11.14
N SER A 82 5.05 9.59 -10.79
CA SER A 82 6.12 9.20 -11.71
C SER A 82 6.64 7.83 -11.27
N ASN A 83 6.25 6.79 -11.99
CA ASN A 83 6.68 5.42 -11.70
C ASN A 83 8.07 5.17 -12.29
N ASP A 84 9.09 5.11 -11.45
CA ASP A 84 10.44 4.69 -11.85
C ASP A 84 10.46 3.15 -12.09
N GLY A 85 10.60 2.74 -13.35
CA GLY A 85 10.42 1.35 -13.79
C GLY A 85 9.69 1.23 -15.13
N PRO A 86 8.37 0.89 -15.15
CA PRO A 86 7.43 0.81 -14.03
C PRO A 86 7.43 -0.54 -13.28
N VAL A 87 7.29 -0.48 -11.96
CA VAL A 87 7.09 -1.63 -11.07
C VAL A 87 5.76 -1.46 -10.34
N THR A 88 4.92 -2.50 -10.31
CA THR A 88 3.66 -2.49 -9.57
C THR A 88 3.48 -3.82 -8.88
N ILE A 89 3.23 -3.78 -7.57
CA ILE A 89 3.02 -4.97 -6.74
C ILE A 89 1.63 -4.86 -6.12
N ILE A 90 0.83 -5.91 -6.26
CA ILE A 90 -0.48 -6.03 -5.62
C ILE A 90 -0.32 -6.96 -4.42
N LEU A 91 -0.72 -6.50 -3.24
CA LEU A 91 -0.68 -7.27 -2.01
C LEU A 91 -2.09 -7.38 -1.41
N ASP A 92 -2.48 -8.58 -1.03
CA ASP A 92 -3.73 -8.88 -0.33
C ASP A 92 -3.39 -9.71 0.91
N SER A 93 -3.67 -9.17 2.10
CA SER A 93 -3.36 -9.83 3.37
C SER A 93 -4.14 -11.13 3.58
N GLN A 94 -5.27 -11.33 2.87
CA GLN A 94 -6.03 -12.57 2.90
C GLN A 94 -5.42 -13.68 2.04
N GLN A 95 -4.52 -13.31 1.12
CA GLN A 95 -3.83 -14.24 0.21
C GLN A 95 -2.37 -14.48 0.62
N TYR A 96 -1.99 -14.07 1.84
CA TYR A 96 -0.66 -14.32 2.37
C TYR A 96 -0.53 -15.77 2.82
N GLU A 97 0.21 -16.58 2.06
CA GLU A 97 0.75 -17.84 2.55
C GLU A 97 2.07 -17.57 3.30
N PRO A 98 2.14 -17.79 4.62
CA PRO A 98 3.42 -17.72 5.30
C PRO A 98 4.33 -18.78 4.72
N ILE A 99 5.50 -18.36 4.22
CA ILE A 99 6.59 -19.29 3.93
C ILE A 99 6.91 -19.97 5.27
N LEU A 100 6.50 -21.22 5.43
CA LEU A 100 6.96 -22.08 6.53
C LEU A 100 8.48 -21.99 6.49
N LYS A 101 9.08 -21.40 7.55
CA LYS A 101 10.51 -21.19 7.67
C LYS A 101 11.23 -22.46 7.19
N ALA A 102 12.15 -22.31 6.24
CA ALA A 102 13.04 -23.38 5.85
C ALA A 102 13.63 -24.03 7.13
N PRO A 103 13.67 -25.37 7.24
CA PRO A 103 14.24 -26.02 8.40
C PRO A 103 15.68 -25.51 8.59
N ILE A 104 15.96 -25.13 9.85
CA ILE A 104 17.28 -24.68 10.33
C ILE A 104 18.31 -25.78 10.07
#